data_AF-A0AAV9BGX5-F1
#
_entry.id   AF-A0AAV9BGX5-F1
#
_cell.length_a   1.000
_cell.length_b   1.000
_cell.length_c   1.000
_cell.angle_alpha   90.00
_cell.angle_beta   90.00
_cell.angle_gamma   90.00
#
_symmetry.space_group_name_H-M   'P 1'
#
loop_
_entity.id
_entity.type
_entity.pdbx_description
1 polymer ?
#
loop_
_entity_poly.entity_id
_entity_poly.type
_entity_poly.pdbx_seq_one_letter_code
_entity_poly.pdbx_strand_id
1 'polypeptide(L)'
;MLGDVCIYVVGKDEYDELALAEVIFVITSSVKDACGKPPTERLFLDKYGKICLCLDEIVWKGMLENTDKDRIRRLIRLKPPTDV
;
A
#
# COMPACT_ATOMS: atom_id res chain seq x y z
N MET A 1 -9.29 0.59 -12.26
CA MET A 1 -9.96 1.61 -11.42
C MET A 1 -10.43 0.94 -10.14
N LEU A 2 -10.16 1.55 -8.99
CA LEU A 2 -10.59 1.08 -7.68
C LEU A 2 -11.58 2.13 -7.15
N GLY A 3 -12.87 1.94 -7.37
CA GLY A 3 -13.85 3.00 -7.13
C GLY A 3 -13.55 4.24 -7.98
N ASP A 4 -13.43 5.40 -7.35
CA ASP A 4 -13.16 6.69 -8.01
C ASP A 4 -11.65 6.96 -8.20
N VAL A 5 -10.77 6.08 -7.72
CA VAL A 5 -9.31 6.29 -7.79
C VAL A 5 -8.61 5.32 -8.75
N CYS A 6 -7.51 5.78 -9.33
CA CYS A 6 -6.58 4.97 -10.11
C CYS A 6 -5.26 4.81 -9.36
N ILE A 7 -4.75 3.58 -9.32
CA ILE A 7 -3.46 3.26 -8.72
C ILE A 7 -2.51 2.91 -9.85
N TYR A 8 -1.33 3.52 -9.83
CA TYR A 8 -0.25 3.27 -10.77
C TYR A 8 1.00 2.89 -9.99
N VAL A 9 1.74 1.92 -10.50
CA VAL A 9 3.10 1.60 -10.05
C VAL A 9 4.04 1.83 -11.22
N VAL A 10 5.21 2.40 -10.94
CA VAL A 10 6.16 2.81 -11.98
C VAL A 10 7.53 2.22 -11.62
N GLY A 11 8.05 1.37 -12.49
CA GLY A 11 9.43 0.90 -12.42
C GLY A 11 10.39 1.89 -13.05
N LYS A 12 11.68 1.74 -12.76
CA LYS A 12 12.76 2.54 -13.36
C LYS A 12 13.61 1.63 -14.25
N ASP A 13 14.01 2.15 -15.43
CA ASP A 13 14.88 1.47 -16.39
C ASP A 13 14.33 0.08 -16.77
N GLU A 14 15.14 -0.96 -16.64
CA GLU A 14 14.68 -2.35 -16.70
C GLU A 14 14.11 -2.76 -15.33
N TYR A 15 12.86 -3.19 -15.32
CA TYR A 15 12.17 -3.63 -14.12
C TYR A 15 11.47 -4.97 -14.37
N ASP A 16 11.27 -5.72 -13.29
CA ASP A 16 10.48 -6.94 -13.31
C ASP A 16 8.98 -6.61 -13.33
N GLU A 17 8.34 -6.81 -14.49
CA GLU A 17 6.90 -6.62 -14.67
C GLU A 17 6.05 -7.49 -13.74
N LEU A 18 6.50 -8.71 -13.45
CA LEU A 18 5.79 -9.63 -12.56
C LEU A 18 5.86 -9.13 -11.12
N ALA A 19 7.02 -8.62 -10.70
CA ALA A 19 7.15 -7.99 -9.38
C ALA A 19 6.23 -6.75 -9.27
N LEU A 20 6.17 -5.89 -10.30
CA LEU A 20 5.25 -4.74 -10.30
C LEU A 20 3.77 -5.18 -10.28
N ALA A 21 3.43 -6.27 -10.96
CA ALA A 21 2.08 -6.84 -10.93
C ALA A 21 1.70 -7.33 -9.52
N GLU A 22 2.65 -7.93 -8.79
CA GLU A 22 2.44 -8.29 -7.40
C GLU A 22 2.29 -7.04 -6.50
N VAL A 23 3.17 -6.05 -6.68
CA VAL A 23 3.12 -4.78 -5.92
C VAL A 23 1.77 -4.09 -6.10
N ILE A 24 1.29 -3.90 -7.33
CA ILE A 24 0.01 -3.23 -7.58
C ILE A 24 -1.16 -4.02 -7.01
N PHE A 25 -1.11 -5.35 -7.02
CA PHE A 25 -2.14 -6.21 -6.43
C PHE A 25 -2.21 -6.02 -4.91
N VAL A 26 -1.06 -6.05 -4.23
CA VAL A 26 -0.98 -5.87 -2.78
C VAL A 26 -1.42 -4.46 -2.39
N ILE A 27 -0.95 -3.41 -3.08
CA ILE A 27 -1.37 -2.02 -2.84
C ILE A 27 -2.89 -1.88 -3.02
N THR A 28 -3.43 -2.38 -4.14
CA THR A 28 -4.87 -2.29 -4.44
C THR A 28 -5.70 -2.95 -3.35
N SER A 29 -5.27 -4.12 -2.87
CA SER A 29 -5.96 -4.80 -1.77
C SER A 29 -5.84 -4.03 -0.46
N SER A 30 -4.66 -3.49 -0.13
CA SER A 30 -4.43 -2.74 1.10
C SER A 30 -5.27 -1.47 1.14
N VAL A 31 -5.44 -0.77 0.00
CA VAL A 31 -6.34 0.39 -0.11
C VAL A 31 -7.80 -0.03 0.07
N LYS A 32 -8.23 -1.14 -0.55
CA LYS A 32 -9.58 -1.68 -0.39
C LYS A 32 -9.87 -2.03 1.07
N ASP A 33 -8.92 -2.65 1.76
CA ASP A 33 -9.06 -3.03 3.17
C ASP A 33 -9.02 -1.82 4.11
N ALA A 34 -8.22 -0.80 3.79
CA ALA A 34 -8.18 0.45 4.55
C ALA A 34 -9.51 1.20 4.47
N CYS A 35 -10.16 1.17 3.30
CA CYS A 35 -11.43 1.85 3.04
C CYS A 35 -12.66 1.02 3.44
N GLY A 36 -12.56 -0.32 3.47
CA GLY A 36 -13.64 -1.26 3.79
C GLY A 36 -14.76 -1.38 2.74
N LYS A 37 -14.70 -0.55 1.70
CA LYS A 37 -15.62 -0.50 0.55
C LYS A 37 -14.89 0.11 -0.65
N PRO A 38 -15.44 0.06 -1.88
CA PRO A 38 -14.87 0.78 -3.01
C PRO A 38 -14.61 2.25 -2.65
N PRO A 39 -13.38 2.75 -2.79
CA PRO A 39 -13.01 4.09 -2.33
C PRO A 39 -13.59 5.16 -3.24
N THR A 40 -14.19 6.17 -2.62
CA THR A 40 -14.39 7.49 -3.24
C THR A 40 -13.15 8.35 -2.97
N GLU A 41 -12.96 9.44 -3.72
CA GLU A 41 -11.84 10.37 -3.48
C GLU A 41 -11.80 10.85 -2.02
N ARG A 42 -12.97 11.24 -1.47
CA ARG A 42 -13.09 11.66 -0.07
C ARG A 42 -12.70 10.55 0.90
N LEU A 43 -13.21 9.32 0.72
CA LEU A 43 -12.90 8.21 1.62
C LEU A 43 -11.43 7.83 1.57
N PHE A 44 -10.81 7.88 0.39
CA PHE A 44 -9.39 7.65 0.22
C PHE A 44 -8.58 8.65 1.06
N LEU A 45 -8.91 9.94 0.98
CA LEU A 45 -8.27 11.00 1.77
C LEU A 45 -8.52 10.84 3.27
N ASP A 46 -9.73 10.47 3.68
CA ASP A 46 -10.06 10.19 5.09
C ASP A 46 -9.23 9.02 5.66
N LYS A 47 -8.73 8.12 4.80
CA LYS A 47 -7.89 6.97 5.17
C LYS A 47 -6.42 7.13 4.82
N TYR A 48 -6.01 8.30 4.34
CA TYR A 48 -4.67 8.55 3.79
C TYR A 48 -3.54 8.08 4.71
N GLY A 49 -3.55 8.45 5.99
CA GLY A 49 -2.49 8.05 6.92
C GLY A 49 -2.35 6.53 7.08
N LYS A 50 -3.47 5.79 7.10
CA LYS A 50 -3.42 4.31 7.15
C LYS A 50 -2.92 3.72 5.84
N ILE A 51 -3.28 4.32 4.71
CA ILE A 51 -2.81 3.91 3.38
C ILE A 51 -1.30 4.14 3.27
N CYS A 52 -0.77 5.28 3.72
CA CYS A 52 0.67 5.55 3.76
C CYS A 52 1.42 4.50 4.59
N LEU A 53 0.93 4.17 5.79
CA LEU A 53 1.53 3.10 6.59
C LEU A 53 1.55 1.76 5.85
N CYS A 54 0.47 1.40 5.15
CA CYS A 54 0.48 0.19 4.32
C CYS A 54 1.53 0.29 3.20
N LEU A 55 1.67 1.45 2.53
CA LEU A 55 2.64 1.64 1.46
C LEU A 55 4.08 1.52 1.96
N ASP A 56 4.39 2.11 3.12
CA ASP A 56 5.73 2.05 3.73
C ASP A 56 6.15 0.62 4.07
N GLU A 57 5.18 -0.23 4.47
CA GLU A 57 5.42 -1.64 4.72
C GLU A 57 5.51 -2.49 3.44
N ILE A 58 4.84 -2.08 2.35
CA ILE A 58 4.91 -2.82 1.08
C ILE A 58 6.20 -2.46 0.34
N VAL A 59 6.51 -1.18 0.20
CA VAL A 59 7.66 -0.67 -0.54
C VAL A 59 8.45 0.31 0.32
N TRP A 60 9.73 0.01 0.53
CA TRP A 60 10.65 0.91 1.21
C TRP A 60 11.79 1.33 0.29
N LYS A 61 11.92 2.64 0.05
CA LYS A 61 12.97 3.22 -0.81
C LYS A 61 13.10 2.55 -2.20
N GLY A 62 11.98 2.09 -2.76
CA GLY A 62 11.91 1.42 -4.07
C GLY A 62 12.12 -0.10 -4.02
N MET A 63 12.36 -0.68 -2.84
CA MET A 63 12.46 -2.13 -2.65
C MET A 63 11.13 -2.70 -2.15
N LEU A 64 10.72 -3.85 -2.69
CA LEU A 64 9.55 -4.58 -2.22
C LEU A 64 9.91 -5.31 -0.92
N GLU A 65 9.24 -4.96 0.18
CA GLU A 65 9.53 -5.48 1.52
C GLU A 65 8.52 -6.57 1.94
N ASN A 66 7.22 -6.29 1.79
CA ASN A 66 6.17 -7.21 2.23
C ASN A 66 5.03 -7.31 1.21
N THR A 67 4.63 -8.54 0.90
CA THR A 67 3.46 -8.84 0.06
C THR A 67 2.33 -9.53 0.84
N ASP A 68 2.64 -10.05 2.04
CA ASP A 68 1.66 -10.68 2.92
C ASP A 68 0.80 -9.65 3.65
N LYS A 69 -0.51 -9.68 3.39
CA LYS A 69 -1.47 -8.70 3.92
C LYS A 69 -1.60 -8.77 5.43
N ASP A 70 -1.54 -9.97 6.03
CA ASP A 70 -1.72 -10.11 7.47
C ASP A 70 -0.50 -9.64 8.24
N ARG A 71 0.70 -9.81 7.66
CA ARG A 71 1.93 -9.19 8.13
C ARG A 71 1.84 -7.67 8.06
N ILE A 72 1.50 -7.10 6.90
CA ILE A 72 1.34 -5.63 6.74
C ILE A 72 0.35 -5.09 7.78
N ARG A 73 -0.83 -5.71 7.93
CA ARG A 73 -1.85 -5.29 8.91
C ARG A 73 -1.37 -5.30 10.36
N ARG A 74 -0.43 -6.17 10.71
CA ARG A 74 0.19 -6.20 12.05
C ARG A 74 1.22 -5.08 12.19
N LEU A 75 2.04 -4.87 11.17
CA LEU A 75 3.12 -3.87 11.18
C LEU A 75 2.58 -2.44 11.28
N ILE A 76 1.52 -2.09 10.53
CA ILE A 76 0.90 -0.75 10.60
C ILE A 76 0.24 -0.40 11.94
N ARG A 77 0.12 -1.37 12.86
CA ARG A 77 -0.43 -1.18 14.21
C ARG A 77 0.65 -1.01 15.27
N LEU A 78 1.92 -1.18 14.90
CA LEU A 78 3.02 -1.00 15.82
C LEU A 78 3.11 0.47 16.23
N LYS A 79 3.57 0.70 17.47
CA LYS A 79 3.91 2.05 17.91
C LYS A 79 5.17 2.49 17.16
N PRO A 80 5.31 3.79 16.85
CA PRO A 80 6.57 4.33 16.37
C PRO A 80 7.70 3.89 17.32
N PRO A 81 8.90 3.60 16.80
CA PRO A 81 10.07 3.44 17.66
C PRO A 81 10.12 4.62 18.62
N THR A 82 10.18 4.34 19.92
CA THR A 82 10.51 5.38 20.89
C THR A 82 12.01 5.59 20.72
N ASP A 83 12.40 6.80 20.32
CA ASP A 83 13.83 7.15 20.26
C ASP A 83 14.44 6.85 21.63
N VAL A 84 15.36 5.89 21.69
CA VAL A 84 16.18 5.57 22.87
C VAL A 84 17.46 6.38 22.78
#